data_AF-A0A1I6Q4S1-F1
#
_entry.id   AF-A0A1I6Q4S1-F1
#
_cell.length_a   1.000
_cell.length_b   1.000
_cell.length_c   1.000
_cell.angle_alpha   90.00
_cell.angle_beta   90.00
_cell.angle_gamma   90.00
#
_symmetry.space_group_name_H-M   'P 1'
#
loop_
_entity.id
_entity.type
_entity.pdbx_description
1 polymer ?
#
loop_
_entity_poly.entity_id
_entity_poly.type
_entity_poly.pdbx_seq_one_letter_code
_entity_poly.pdbx_strand_id
1 'polypeptide(L)'
;MKEKNQNNQSEFLFKKKNYLIMLIGILLIAIGFILMAGGGSDDPTVFNEEIYNFRRIRLAPTLVLIGLAVEIYAIMAKPKK
;
A
#
# COMPACT_ATOMS: atom_id res chain seq x y z
N MET A 1 -25.80 40.93 -15.02
CA MET A 1 -24.49 40.28 -14.79
C MET A 1 -24.77 38.83 -14.44
N LYS A 2 -24.55 37.87 -15.37
CA LYS A 2 -24.80 36.44 -15.09
C LYS A 2 -23.58 35.89 -14.35
N GLU A 3 -23.74 35.55 -13.08
CA GLU A 3 -22.72 34.83 -12.31
C GLU A 3 -22.43 33.50 -13.00
N LYS A 4 -21.22 33.35 -13.53
CA LYS A 4 -20.69 32.05 -13.92
C LYS A 4 -20.47 31.27 -12.63
N ASN A 5 -21.42 30.41 -12.29
CA ASN A 5 -21.19 29.31 -11.37
C ASN A 5 -20.00 28.52 -11.88
N GLN A 6 -18.83 28.76 -11.29
CA GLN A 6 -17.66 27.91 -11.46
C GLN A 6 -18.00 26.59 -10.80
N ASN A 7 -18.61 25.69 -11.57
CA ASN A 7 -18.62 24.27 -11.27
C ASN A 7 -17.14 23.85 -11.25
N ASN A 8 -16.52 23.93 -10.07
CA ASN A 8 -15.29 23.25 -9.74
C ASN A 8 -15.59 21.75 -9.81
N GLN A 9 -15.72 21.23 -11.03
CA GLN A 9 -15.66 19.80 -11.27
C GLN A 9 -14.25 19.43 -10.86
N SER A 10 -14.10 18.84 -9.69
CA SER A 10 -12.84 18.27 -9.25
C SER A 10 -12.40 17.29 -10.35
N GLU A 11 -11.47 17.72 -11.20
CA GLU A 11 -10.80 16.84 -12.15
C GLU A 11 -9.93 15.90 -11.31
N PHE A 12 -10.52 14.77 -10.92
CA PHE A 12 -9.78 13.70 -10.30
C PHE A 12 -8.67 13.27 -11.27
N LEU A 13 -7.43 13.27 -10.79
CA LEU A 13 -6.25 12.88 -11.57
C LEU A 13 -6.38 11.47 -12.15
N PHE A 14 -7.10 10.60 -11.43
CA PHE A 14 -7.38 9.23 -11.84
C PHE A 14 -8.88 8.92 -11.85
N LYS A 15 -9.27 7.89 -12.60
CA LYS A 15 -10.64 7.36 -12.54
C LYS A 15 -10.86 6.62 -11.21
N LYS A 16 -12.13 6.56 -10.76
CA LYS A 16 -12.55 5.84 -9.53
C LYS A 16 -11.97 4.42 -9.43
N LYS A 17 -11.88 3.70 -10.56
CA LYS A 17 -11.31 2.35 -10.62
C LYS A 17 -9.84 2.31 -10.16
N ASN A 18 -9.03 3.28 -10.59
CA ASN A 18 -7.61 3.33 -10.22
C ASN A 18 -7.47 3.63 -8.73
N TYR A 19 -8.28 4.55 -8.18
CA TYR A 19 -8.32 4.80 -6.74
C TYR A 19 -8.68 3.57 -5.92
N LEU A 20 -9.61 2.72 -6.40
CA LEU A 20 -9.91 1.45 -5.74
C LEU A 20 -8.71 0.50 -5.76
N ILE A 21 -7.99 0.40 -6.88
CA ILE A 21 -6.80 -0.44 -6.98
C ILE A 21 -5.66 0.08 -6.07
N MET A 22 -5.47 1.40 -5.99
CA MET A 22 -4.54 2.02 -5.03
C MET A 22 -4.93 1.70 -3.58
N LEU A 23 -6.21 1.77 -3.23
CA LEU A 23 -6.62 1.43 -1.86
C LEU A 23 -6.26 -0.03 -1.50
N ILE A 24 -6.42 -0.94 -2.47
CA ILE A 24 -6.00 -2.34 -2.32
C ILE A 24 -4.47 -2.46 -2.18
N GLY A 25 -3.69 -1.74 -2.99
CA GLY A 25 -2.23 -1.74 -2.91
C GLY A 25 -1.73 -1.26 -1.55
N ILE A 26 -2.27 -0.14 -1.05
CA ILE A 26 -1.98 0.38 0.29
C ILE A 26 -2.32 -0.65 1.38
N LEU A 27 -3.47 -1.32 1.30
CA LEU A 27 -3.84 -2.36 2.27
C LEU A 27 -2.84 -3.54 2.26
N LEU A 28 -2.39 -3.98 1.09
CA LEU A 28 -1.38 -5.04 0.98
C LEU A 28 -0.05 -4.63 1.61
N ILE A 29 0.40 -3.39 1.37
CA ILE A 29 1.61 -2.84 1.99
C ILE A 29 1.46 -2.79 3.52
N ALA A 30 0.33 -2.27 4.01
CA ALA A 30 0.06 -2.18 5.44
C ALA A 30 0.05 -3.56 6.11
N ILE A 31 -0.60 -4.56 5.50
CA ILE A 31 -0.60 -5.94 5.98
C ILE A 31 0.84 -6.50 5.98
N GLY A 32 1.62 -6.25 4.93
CA GLY A 32 3.02 -6.66 4.86
C GLY A 32 3.84 -6.11 6.05
N PHE A 33 3.72 -4.82 6.35
CA PHE A 33 4.40 -4.23 7.50
C PHE A 33 3.88 -4.75 8.85
N ILE A 34 2.57 -4.98 8.99
CA ILE A 34 2.00 -5.58 10.20
C ILE A 34 2.54 -7.00 10.41
N LEU A 35 2.71 -7.79 9.34
CA LEU A 35 3.25 -9.15 9.44
C LEU A 35 4.73 -9.16 9.82
N MET A 36 5.49 -8.10 9.49
CA MET A 36 6.87 -7.91 9.95
C MET A 36 6.93 -7.56 11.45
N ALA A 37 5.94 -6.83 11.97
CA ALA A 37 5.95 -6.32 13.35
C ALA A 37 6.00 -7.44 14.40
N GLY A 38 6.90 -7.31 15.37
CA GLY A 38 7.15 -8.28 16.45
C GLY A 38 8.43 -9.11 16.27
N GLY A 39 8.63 -10.11 17.14
CA GLY A 39 9.85 -10.93 17.14
C GLY A 39 11.03 -10.26 17.82
N GLY A 40 10.88 -9.03 18.34
CA GLY A 40 11.89 -8.42 19.19
C GLY A 40 12.14 -9.26 20.45
N SER A 41 13.34 -9.14 21.01
CA SER A 41 13.63 -9.64 22.36
C SER A 41 13.35 -8.53 23.36
N ASP A 42 12.71 -8.86 24.48
CA ASP A 42 12.51 -7.92 25.59
C ASP A 42 13.83 -7.68 26.36
N ASP A 43 14.76 -8.64 26.29
CA ASP A 43 16.11 -8.53 26.85
C ASP A 43 17.14 -8.45 25.70
N PRO A 44 17.86 -7.33 25.54
CA PRO A 44 18.83 -7.14 24.45
C PRO A 44 20.03 -8.09 24.55
N THR A 45 20.22 -8.79 25.67
CA THR A 45 21.27 -9.81 25.85
C THR A 45 20.85 -11.21 25.40
N VAL A 46 19.55 -11.43 25.17
CA VAL A 46 18.99 -12.70 24.73
C VAL A 46 18.54 -12.58 23.28
N PHE A 47 19.05 -13.46 22.43
CA PHE A 47 18.64 -13.50 21.02
C PHE A 47 17.29 -14.22 20.87
N ASN A 48 16.31 -13.57 20.23
CA ASN A 48 15.01 -14.19 19.93
C ASN A 48 15.02 -14.78 18.50
N GLU A 49 15.00 -16.11 18.39
CA GLU A 49 14.99 -16.82 17.11
C GLU A 49 13.72 -16.58 16.27
N GLU A 50 12.64 -16.08 16.88
CA GLU A 50 11.39 -15.74 16.17
C GLU A 50 11.56 -14.60 15.15
N ILE A 51 12.66 -13.83 15.24
CA ILE A 51 13.07 -12.87 14.21
C ILE A 51 13.27 -13.58 12.87
N TYR A 52 13.82 -14.80 12.88
CA TYR A 52 14.09 -15.60 11.68
C TYR A 52 12.87 -16.35 11.15
N ASN A 53 11.67 -16.06 11.66
CA ASN A 53 10.46 -16.69 11.18
C ASN A 53 10.26 -16.41 9.68
N PHE A 54 10.01 -17.48 8.91
CA PHE A 54 9.75 -17.43 7.46
C PHE A 54 8.71 -16.37 7.06
N ARG A 55 7.68 -16.19 7.90
CA ARG A 55 6.63 -15.19 7.71
C ARG A 55 7.21 -13.76 7.65
N ARG A 56 8.15 -13.43 8.53
CA ARG A 56 8.73 -12.09 8.65
C ARG A 56 9.78 -11.82 7.58
N ILE A 57 10.60 -12.82 7.27
CA ILE A 57 11.76 -12.63 6.36
C ILE A 57 11.40 -12.82 4.89
N ARG A 58 10.40 -13.65 4.57
CA ARG A 58 10.05 -13.93 3.17
C ARG A 58 8.65 -13.49 2.81
N LEU A 59 7.62 -13.97 3.52
CA LEU A 59 6.23 -13.66 3.16
C LEU A 59 5.91 -12.17 3.27
N ALA A 60 6.29 -11.54 4.38
CA ALA A 60 5.94 -10.15 4.63
C ALA A 60 6.61 -9.17 3.65
N PRO A 61 7.93 -9.25 3.33
CA PRO A 61 8.54 -8.41 2.32
C PRO A 61 7.96 -8.65 0.93
N THR A 62 7.67 -9.90 0.56
CA THR A 62 7.04 -10.21 -0.73
C THR A 62 5.67 -9.54 -0.85
N LEU A 63 4.87 -9.54 0.22
CA LEU A 63 3.58 -8.83 0.27
C LEU A 63 3.72 -7.32 0.06
N VAL A 64 4.73 -6.70 0.70
CA VAL A 64 5.03 -5.27 0.50
C VAL A 64 5.42 -5.00 -0.95
N LEU A 65 6.28 -5.82 -1.55
CA LEU A 65 6.70 -5.68 -2.96
C LEU A 65 5.53 -5.84 -3.93
N ILE A 66 4.63 -6.79 -3.69
CA ILE A 66 3.41 -6.94 -4.47
C ILE A 66 2.52 -5.71 -4.34
N GLY A 67 2.33 -5.20 -3.12
CA GLY A 67 1.56 -3.97 -2.88
C GLY A 67 2.15 -2.77 -3.63
N LEU A 68 3.47 -2.61 -3.62
CA LEU A 68 4.16 -1.56 -4.39
C LEU A 68 3.99 -1.76 -5.91
N ALA A 69 4.05 -2.99 -6.41
CA ALA A 69 3.80 -3.26 -7.82
C ALA A 69 2.34 -2.93 -8.22
N VAL A 70 1.38 -3.19 -7.33
CA VAL A 70 -0.02 -2.82 -7.52
C VAL A 70 -0.19 -1.30 -7.55
N GLU A 71 0.48 -0.55 -6.68
CA GLU A 71 0.48 0.93 -6.73
C GLU A 71 1.04 1.47 -8.05
N ILE A 72 2.20 0.95 -8.46
CA ILE A 72 2.82 1.32 -9.74
C ILE A 72 1.84 1.06 -10.88
N TYR A 73 1.21 -0.12 -10.90
CA TYR A 73 0.20 -0.45 -11.90
C TYR A 73 -1.01 0.49 -11.83
N ALA A 74 -1.53 0.81 -10.64
CA ALA A 74 -2.70 1.66 -10.48
C ALA A 74 -2.45 3.10 -10.97
N ILE A 75 -1.23 3.61 -10.76
CA ILE A 75 -0.80 4.93 -11.22
C ILE A 75 -0.55 4.93 -12.73
N MET A 76 0.13 3.90 -13.25
CA MET A 76 0.47 3.80 -14.68
C MET A 76 -0.71 3.38 -15.56
N ALA A 77 -1.73 2.73 -14.99
CA ALA A 77 -2.91 2.28 -15.71
C ALA A 77 -3.64 3.49 -16.29
N LYS A 78 -3.45 3.73 -17.60
CA LYS A 78 -4.13 4.81 -18.29
C LYS A 78 -5.63 4.66 -18.09
N PRO A 79 -6.34 5.73 -17.67
CA PRO A 79 -7.78 5.69 -17.57
C PRO A 79 -8.35 5.47 -18.98
N LYS A 80 -8.74 4.22 -19.29
CA LYS A 80 -9.39 3.89 -20.56
C LYS A 80 -10.63 4.77 -20.65
N LYS A 81 -10.70 5.62 -21.69
CA LYS A 81 -11.73 6.66 -21.89
C LYS A 81 -13.13 6.17 -21.57
#